data_AF-A0A925PR95-F1
#
_entry.id   AF-A0A925PR95-F1
#
_cell.length_a   1.000
_cell.length_b   1.000
_cell.length_c   1.000
_cell.angle_alpha   90.00
_cell.angle_beta   90.00
_cell.angle_gamma   90.00
#
_symmetry.space_group_name_H-M   'P 1'
#
loop_
_entity.id
_entity.type
_entity.pdbx_description
1 polymer ?
#
loop_
_entity_poly.entity_id
_entity_poly.type
_entity_poly.pdbx_seq_one_letter_code
_entity_poly.pdbx_strand_id
1 'polypeptide(L)'
;MNIIEQLEKEQAAALAKKRKVPEFGPGDTLRVNVKVVEGERARVQAYEGVCIGRAGGGVNENFTVRKISYGEGVERVFPVHSPLIESIEVVRRGRVRRAKLYYLRGLRGKAARIAERQEVRGKKAEVFKGFKRPKGEPDDLKLIAGVTDEREKKLNQLGLIKFEQIANLSDDEIAWLDEELSLNGAIEHDDWVAKSVELMAETTADEVPAEEEEEAEGAETEGKAKPKAKAEKAPKAKGGKAKPAKKSKKG
;
A
#
# COMPACT_ATOMS: atom_id res chain seq x y z
N MET A 1 11.53 -45.25 0.21
CA MET A 1 11.78 -44.00 -0.55
C MET A 1 11.18 -44.15 -1.93
N ASN A 2 10.40 -43.17 -2.39
CA ASN A 2 9.85 -43.16 -3.75
C ASN A 2 10.82 -42.41 -4.67
N ILE A 3 11.67 -43.15 -5.38
CA ILE A 3 12.73 -42.61 -6.26
C ILE A 3 12.13 -41.69 -7.35
N ILE A 4 10.92 -42.02 -7.82
CA ILE A 4 10.19 -41.22 -8.82
C ILE A 4 9.87 -39.82 -8.28
N GLU A 5 9.38 -39.71 -7.05
CA GLU A 5 9.05 -38.40 -6.45
C GLU A 5 10.30 -37.52 -6.24
N GLN A 6 11.46 -38.12 -5.97
CA GLN A 6 12.72 -37.39 -5.86
C GLN A 6 13.13 -36.82 -7.23
N LEU A 7 13.09 -37.64 -8.28
CA LEU A 7 13.41 -37.20 -9.64
C LEU A 7 12.44 -36.10 -10.13
N GLU A 8 11.15 -36.22 -9.85
CA GLU A 8 10.16 -35.19 -10.19
C GLU A 8 10.44 -33.86 -9.48
N LYS A 9 10.79 -33.91 -8.19
CA LYS A 9 11.13 -32.70 -7.41
C LYS A 9 12.42 -32.05 -7.91
N GLU A 10 13.45 -32.84 -8.22
CA GLU A 10 14.71 -32.33 -8.78
C GLU A 10 14.49 -31.63 -10.11
N GLN A 11 13.71 -32.24 -11.02
CA GLN A 11 13.37 -31.65 -12.31
C GLN A 11 12.52 -30.39 -12.15
N ALA A 12 11.51 -30.42 -11.27
CA ALA A 12 10.67 -29.25 -10.99
C ALA A 12 11.51 -28.09 -10.42
N ALA A 13 12.43 -28.37 -9.49
CA ALA A 13 13.32 -27.36 -8.92
C ALA A 13 14.30 -26.80 -9.97
N ALA A 14 14.86 -27.66 -10.82
CA ALA A 14 15.74 -27.23 -11.92
C ALA A 14 15.00 -26.33 -12.93
N LEU A 15 13.74 -26.64 -13.23
CA LEU A 15 12.88 -25.85 -14.14
C LEU A 15 12.41 -24.54 -13.49
N ALA A 16 12.07 -24.55 -12.20
CA ALA A 16 11.70 -23.35 -11.46
C ALA A 16 12.84 -22.32 -11.37
N LYS A 17 14.11 -22.78 -11.34
CA LYS A 17 15.29 -21.90 -11.42
C LYS A 17 15.42 -21.20 -12.77
N LYS A 18 14.99 -21.84 -13.86
CA LYS A 18 15.08 -21.28 -15.22
C LYS A 18 14.05 -20.18 -15.48
N ARG A 19 12.86 -20.28 -14.88
CA ARG A 19 11.78 -19.29 -15.04
C ARG A 19 10.99 -19.12 -13.76
N LYS A 20 10.94 -17.89 -13.25
CA LYS A 20 10.02 -17.53 -12.16
C LYS A 20 8.59 -17.62 -12.65
N VAL A 21 7.80 -18.48 -12.03
CA VAL A 21 6.35 -18.57 -12.27
C VAL A 21 5.68 -17.62 -11.27
N PRO A 22 4.90 -16.63 -11.73
CA PRO A 22 4.17 -15.76 -10.81
C PRO A 22 3.12 -16.56 -10.05
N GLU A 23 2.75 -16.09 -8.87
CA GLU A 23 1.59 -16.62 -8.17
C GLU A 23 0.30 -16.14 -8.84
N PHE A 24 -0.49 -17.10 -9.34
CA PHE A 24 -1.79 -16.87 -9.93
C PHE A 24 -2.74 -18.03 -9.64
N GLY A 25 -4.03 -17.73 -9.66
CA GLY A 25 -5.10 -18.68 -9.43
C GLY A 25 -6.18 -18.67 -10.52
N PRO A 26 -7.19 -19.52 -10.34
CA PRO A 26 -8.40 -19.47 -11.15
C PRO A 26 -9.08 -18.10 -11.03
N GLY A 27 -9.55 -17.56 -12.15
CA GLY A 27 -10.20 -16.25 -12.24
C GLY A 27 -9.27 -15.12 -12.65
N ASP A 28 -7.95 -15.31 -12.52
CA ASP A 28 -6.97 -14.35 -12.98
C ASP A 28 -6.88 -14.33 -14.52
N THR A 29 -6.67 -13.15 -15.08
CA THR A 29 -6.37 -12.98 -16.51
C THR A 29 -4.87 -13.05 -16.70
N LEU A 30 -4.43 -13.99 -17.53
CA LEU A 30 -3.03 -14.28 -17.79
C LEU A 30 -2.70 -13.94 -19.23
N ARG A 31 -1.53 -13.37 -19.43
CA ARG A 31 -0.85 -13.28 -20.74
C ARG A 31 0.29 -14.29 -20.75
N VAL A 32 0.13 -15.33 -21.55
CA VAL A 32 1.11 -16.41 -21.70
C VAL A 32 1.85 -16.22 -23.01
N ASN A 33 3.14 -15.90 -22.96
CA ASN A 33 3.98 -15.80 -24.15
C ASN A 33 4.50 -17.19 -24.50
N VAL A 34 4.13 -17.70 -25.67
CA VAL A 34 4.45 -19.06 -26.12
C VAL A 34 5.36 -18.98 -27.34
N LYS A 35 6.45 -19.74 -27.32
CA LYS A 35 7.33 -19.92 -28.47
C LYS A 35 6.67 -20.90 -29.45
N VAL A 36 6.30 -20.39 -30.61
CA VAL A 36 5.75 -21.17 -31.72
C VAL A 36 6.85 -21.33 -32.77
N VAL A 37 7.20 -22.57 -33.08
CA VAL A 37 8.21 -22.92 -34.08
C VAL A 37 7.48 -23.38 -35.35
N GLU A 38 7.62 -22.62 -36.42
CA GLU A 38 7.05 -22.91 -37.74
C GLU A 38 8.22 -23.19 -38.70
N GLY A 39 8.58 -24.47 -38.85
CA GLY A 39 9.76 -24.89 -39.60
C GLY A 39 11.05 -24.38 -38.96
N GLU A 40 11.81 -23.57 -39.70
CA GLU A 40 13.08 -22.99 -39.23
C GLU A 40 12.91 -21.69 -38.42
N ARG A 41 11.72 -21.07 -38.44
CA ARG A 41 11.49 -19.78 -37.78
C ARG A 41 10.75 -19.97 -36.45
N ALA A 42 11.24 -19.31 -35.41
CA ALA A 42 10.56 -19.24 -34.12
C ALA A 42 10.02 -17.83 -33.89
N ARG A 43 8.76 -17.74 -33.45
CA ARG A 43 8.13 -16.48 -33.02
C ARG A 43 7.47 -16.65 -31.66
N VAL A 44 7.31 -15.53 -30.97
CA VAL A 44 6.62 -15.47 -29.69
C VAL A 44 5.18 -15.04 -29.93
N GLN A 45 4.23 -15.86 -29.49
CA GLN A 45 2.82 -15.55 -29.58
C GLN A 45 2.23 -15.37 -28.18
N ALA A 46 1.66 -14.20 -27.92
CA ALA A 46 0.94 -13.92 -26.69
C ALA A 46 -0.45 -14.56 -26.72
N TYR A 47 -0.74 -15.41 -25.75
CA TYR A 47 -2.06 -15.97 -25.50
C TYR A 47 -2.63 -15.35 -24.23
N GLU A 48 -3.53 -14.38 -24.40
CA GLU A 48 -4.21 -13.71 -23.30
C GLU A 48 -5.61 -14.27 -23.07
N GLY A 49 -5.92 -14.61 -21.82
CA GLY A 49 -7.25 -15.08 -21.42
C GLY A 49 -7.37 -15.34 -19.93
N VAL A 50 -8.53 -15.81 -19.51
CA VAL A 50 -8.85 -16.11 -18.11
C VAL A 50 -8.39 -17.52 -17.75
N CYS A 51 -7.66 -17.66 -16.65
CA CYS A 51 -7.35 -18.96 -16.06
C CYS A 51 -8.63 -19.56 -15.47
N ILE A 52 -9.13 -20.64 -16.08
CA ILE A 52 -10.36 -21.30 -15.62
C ILE A 52 -10.09 -22.46 -14.67
N GLY A 53 -8.84 -22.89 -14.52
CA GLY A 53 -8.49 -23.96 -13.61
C GLY A 53 -7.01 -24.31 -13.70
N ARG A 54 -6.50 -24.86 -12.61
CA ARG A 54 -5.15 -25.38 -12.45
C ARG A 54 -5.27 -26.81 -11.92
N ALA A 55 -4.44 -27.71 -12.43
CA ALA A 55 -4.53 -29.14 -12.14
C ALA A 55 -3.15 -29.79 -12.20
N GLY A 56 -3.04 -30.98 -11.60
CA GLY A 56 -1.76 -31.66 -11.45
C GLY A 56 -0.96 -31.16 -10.25
N GLY A 57 0.28 -31.61 -10.14
CA GLY A 57 1.21 -31.24 -9.08
C GLY A 57 2.64 -31.55 -9.50
N GLY A 58 3.61 -30.95 -8.82
CA GLY A 58 5.03 -31.09 -9.14
C GLY A 58 5.32 -30.69 -10.59
N VAL A 59 6.10 -31.50 -11.29
CA VAL A 59 6.49 -31.25 -12.68
C VAL A 59 5.31 -31.29 -13.68
N ASN A 60 4.24 -32.02 -13.34
CA ASN A 60 3.07 -32.26 -14.18
C ASN A 60 1.96 -31.21 -13.99
N GLU A 61 2.23 -30.16 -13.21
CA GLU A 61 1.28 -29.09 -12.99
C GLU A 61 0.95 -28.35 -14.30
N ASN A 62 -0.34 -28.11 -14.54
CA ASN A 62 -0.85 -27.41 -15.70
C ASN A 62 -1.99 -26.45 -15.34
N PHE A 63 -2.24 -25.48 -16.22
CA PHE A 63 -3.33 -24.53 -16.09
C PHE A 63 -4.04 -24.35 -17.43
N THR A 64 -5.35 -24.08 -17.38
CA THR A 64 -6.18 -23.90 -18.56
C THR A 64 -6.56 -22.44 -18.71
N VAL A 65 -6.23 -21.85 -19.85
CA VAL A 65 -6.56 -20.46 -20.18
C VAL A 65 -7.63 -20.43 -21.26
N ARG A 66 -8.75 -19.76 -20.94
CA ARG A 66 -9.88 -19.56 -21.85
C ARG A 66 -9.89 -18.13 -22.37
N LYS A 67 -10.00 -17.96 -23.68
CA LYS A 67 -10.25 -16.68 -24.34
C LYS A 67 -11.40 -16.81 -25.34
N ILE A 68 -11.99 -15.69 -25.71
CA ILE A 68 -12.87 -15.61 -26.86
C ILE A 68 -12.05 -15.03 -28.01
N SER A 69 -11.87 -15.78 -29.08
CA SER A 69 -11.16 -15.34 -30.28
C SER A 69 -12.13 -15.40 -31.46
N TYR A 70 -12.32 -14.27 -32.16
CA TYR A 70 -13.23 -14.19 -33.31
C TYR A 70 -14.66 -14.72 -33.04
N GLY A 71 -15.16 -14.55 -31.81
CA GLY A 71 -16.49 -15.01 -31.39
C GLY A 71 -16.56 -16.46 -30.90
N GLU A 72 -15.48 -17.23 -31.04
CA GLU A 72 -15.39 -18.61 -30.58
C GLU A 72 -14.59 -18.73 -29.28
N GLY A 73 -15.05 -19.60 -28.38
CA GLY A 73 -14.37 -19.86 -27.12
C GLY A 73 -13.21 -20.82 -27.31
N VAL A 74 -11.98 -20.34 -27.19
CA VAL A 74 -10.76 -21.14 -27.31
C VAL A 74 -10.19 -21.40 -25.92
N GLU A 75 -9.94 -22.66 -25.62
CA GLU A 75 -9.28 -23.10 -24.39
C GLU A 75 -7.95 -23.75 -24.74
N ARG A 76 -6.90 -23.39 -24.01
CA ARG A 76 -5.59 -24.02 -24.15
C ARG A 76 -5.05 -24.41 -22.78
N VAL A 77 -4.57 -25.64 -22.69
CA VAL A 77 -3.93 -26.19 -21.50
C VAL A 77 -2.43 -25.99 -21.63
N PHE A 78 -1.82 -25.41 -20.61
CA PHE A 78 -0.40 -25.10 -20.55
C PHE A 78 0.24 -25.82 -19.37
N PRO A 79 1.27 -26.65 -19.58
CA PRO A 79 2.09 -27.16 -18.49
C PRO A 79 2.92 -26.03 -17.88
N VAL A 80 2.85 -25.86 -16.56
CA VAL A 80 3.51 -24.77 -15.82
C VAL A 80 5.02 -24.75 -16.04
N HIS A 81 5.63 -25.92 -16.24
CA HIS A 81 7.07 -26.06 -16.40
C HIS A 81 7.50 -26.31 -17.86
N SER A 82 6.62 -26.10 -18.85
CA SER A 82 6.97 -26.30 -20.26
C SER A 82 8.05 -25.33 -20.73
N PRO A 83 9.07 -25.81 -21.48
CA PRO A 83 10.10 -24.97 -22.10
C PRO A 83 9.57 -24.14 -23.28
N LEU A 84 8.38 -24.47 -23.80
CA LEU A 84 7.75 -23.72 -24.88
C LEU A 84 7.12 -22.41 -24.40
N ILE A 85 6.93 -22.24 -23.09
CA ILE A 85 6.45 -20.99 -22.51
C ILE A 85 7.67 -20.10 -22.26
N GLU A 86 7.60 -18.84 -22.68
CA GLU A 86 8.66 -17.87 -22.44
C GLU A 86 8.40 -17.10 -21.15
N SER A 87 7.21 -16.50 -21.02
CA SER A 87 6.78 -15.82 -19.79
C SER A 87 5.30 -16.02 -19.53
N ILE A 88 4.94 -15.92 -18.24
CA ILE A 88 3.56 -15.89 -17.77
C ILE A 88 3.42 -14.59 -17.00
N GLU A 89 2.45 -13.77 -17.38
CA GLU A 89 2.19 -12.48 -16.75
C GLU A 89 0.74 -12.42 -16.28
N VAL A 90 0.54 -11.93 -15.06
CA VAL A 90 -0.79 -11.71 -14.49
C VAL A 90 -1.22 -10.30 -14.88
N VAL A 91 -2.17 -10.20 -15.82
CA VAL A 91 -2.69 -8.92 -16.31
C VAL A 91 -3.70 -8.33 -15.33
N ARG A 92 -4.56 -9.19 -14.77
CA ARG A 92 -5.66 -8.79 -13.89
C ARG A 92 -5.98 -9.91 -12.91
N ARG A 93 -6.17 -9.58 -11.64
CA ARG A 93 -6.56 -10.55 -10.60
C ARG A 93 -8.07 -10.64 -10.48
N GLY A 94 -8.61 -11.86 -10.53
CA GLY A 94 -10.05 -12.13 -10.47
C GLY A 94 -10.49 -12.55 -9.07
N ARG A 95 -11.65 -12.08 -8.63
CA ARG A 95 -12.32 -12.57 -7.42
C ARG A 95 -13.32 -13.65 -7.81
N VAL A 96 -12.97 -14.90 -7.52
CA VAL A 96 -13.84 -16.07 -7.70
C VAL A 96 -13.80 -16.96 -6.45
N ARG A 97 -14.84 -17.77 -6.27
CA ARG A 97 -14.95 -18.72 -5.15
C ARG A 97 -14.64 -20.17 -5.53
N ARG A 98 -14.77 -20.52 -6.81
CA ARG A 98 -14.57 -21.90 -7.30
C ARG A 98 -13.14 -22.09 -7.81
N ALA A 99 -12.55 -23.25 -7.52
CA ALA A 99 -11.22 -23.61 -8.03
C ALA A 99 -11.21 -23.95 -9.54
N LYS A 100 -12.37 -24.34 -10.09
CA LYS A 100 -12.56 -24.61 -11.53
C LYS A 100 -13.78 -23.85 -12.04
N LEU A 101 -13.58 -23.00 -13.04
CA LEU A 101 -14.56 -22.06 -13.58
C LEU A 101 -15.22 -22.58 -14.87
N TYR A 102 -15.47 -23.88 -14.96
CA TYR A 102 -16.06 -24.49 -16.17
C TYR A 102 -17.46 -23.94 -16.50
N TYR A 103 -18.15 -23.35 -15.53
CA TYR A 103 -19.42 -22.65 -15.75
C TYR A 103 -19.27 -21.47 -16.75
N LEU A 104 -18.08 -20.89 -16.90
CA LEU A 104 -17.82 -19.83 -17.89
C LEU A 104 -17.92 -20.31 -19.34
N ARG A 105 -17.98 -21.63 -19.59
CA ARG A 105 -18.19 -22.20 -20.93
C ARG A 105 -19.59 -21.89 -21.47
N GLY A 106 -20.59 -21.87 -20.59
CA GLY A 106 -21.97 -21.56 -20.92
C GLY A 106 -22.32 -20.06 -20.86
N LEU A 107 -21.41 -19.22 -20.37
CA LEU A 107 -21.65 -17.78 -20.20
C LEU A 107 -20.99 -16.98 -21.34
N ARG A 108 -21.64 -15.89 -21.74
CA ARG A 108 -21.16 -14.97 -22.78
C ARG A 108 -21.36 -13.50 -22.38
N GLY A 109 -20.57 -12.61 -22.97
CA GLY A 109 -20.68 -11.17 -22.78
C GLY A 109 -20.60 -10.74 -21.31
N LYS A 110 -21.56 -9.95 -20.85
CA LYS A 110 -21.60 -9.41 -19.49
C LYS A 110 -21.67 -10.50 -18.40
N ALA A 111 -22.32 -11.63 -18.69
CA ALA A 111 -22.49 -12.71 -17.73
C ALA A 111 -21.17 -13.47 -17.44
N ALA A 112 -20.22 -13.45 -18.37
CA ALA A 112 -18.91 -14.09 -18.21
C ALA A 112 -17.89 -13.19 -17.50
N ARG A 113 -18.26 -11.96 -17.12
CA ARG A 113 -17.34 -11.00 -16.49
C ARG A 113 -17.06 -11.42 -15.05
N ILE A 114 -15.78 -11.52 -14.72
CA ILE A 114 -15.31 -11.80 -13.36
C ILE A 114 -15.01 -10.48 -12.65
N ALA A 115 -15.53 -10.31 -11.44
CA ALA A 115 -15.22 -9.17 -10.58
C ALA A 115 -13.71 -9.12 -10.29
N GLU A 116 -13.15 -7.91 -10.25
CA GLU A 116 -11.74 -7.74 -9.95
C GLU A 116 -11.48 -7.98 -8.47
N ARG A 117 -10.38 -8.67 -8.16
CA ARG A 117 -9.88 -8.73 -6.80
C ARG A 117 -9.21 -7.39 -6.53
N GLN A 118 -9.93 -6.49 -5.86
CA GLN A 118 -9.30 -5.37 -5.19
C GLN A 118 -8.43 -5.99 -4.08
N GLU A 119 -7.11 -6.01 -4.29
CA GLU A 119 -6.23 -6.01 -3.15
C GLU A 119 -6.60 -4.76 -2.37
N VAL A 120 -7.35 -4.95 -1.28
CA VAL A 120 -7.34 -3.95 -0.21
C VAL A 120 -5.86 -3.77 0.02
N ARG A 121 -5.36 -2.60 -0.34
CA ARG A 121 -3.98 -2.21 -0.22
C ARG A 121 -3.66 -2.32 1.27
N GLY A 122 -3.40 -3.53 1.75
CA GLY A 122 -2.51 -3.74 2.86
C GLY A 122 -1.28 -3.02 2.37
N LYS A 123 -1.04 -1.83 2.93
CA LYS A 123 0.23 -1.15 2.82
C LYS A 123 1.23 -2.28 2.93
N LYS A 124 1.95 -2.56 1.86
CA LYS A 124 3.07 -3.49 1.88
C LYS A 124 3.88 -2.97 3.06
N ALA A 125 3.90 -3.69 4.19
CA ALA A 125 4.43 -3.17 5.45
C ALA A 125 5.74 -2.48 5.09
N GLU A 126 5.76 -1.15 5.14
CA GLU A 126 7.02 -0.46 4.87
C GLU A 126 7.93 -1.00 5.95
N VAL A 127 9.02 -1.65 5.55
CA VAL A 127 9.99 -2.17 6.49
C VAL A 127 10.37 -0.98 7.37
N PHE A 128 9.94 -1.01 8.63
CA PHE A 128 10.06 0.12 9.53
C PHE A 128 11.53 0.52 9.59
N LYS A 129 11.86 1.74 9.15
CA LYS A 129 13.24 2.19 8.96
C LYS A 129 13.92 2.60 10.27
N GLY A 130 13.31 2.31 11.42
CA GLY A 130 13.74 2.77 12.73
C GLY A 130 13.41 4.25 12.97
N PHE A 131 13.51 4.68 14.22
CA PHE A 131 13.33 6.09 14.59
C PHE A 131 14.58 6.89 14.25
N LYS A 132 14.41 8.11 13.74
CA LYS A 132 15.51 9.05 13.54
C LYS A 132 15.88 9.67 14.87
N ARG A 133 17.16 9.58 15.27
CA ARG A 133 17.65 10.21 16.51
C ARG A 133 17.79 11.74 16.31
N PRO A 134 17.03 12.58 17.03
CA PRO A 134 17.13 14.04 16.92
C PRO A 134 18.43 14.58 17.54
N LYS A 135 18.75 15.85 17.28
CA LYS A 135 19.85 16.57 17.94
C LYS A 135 19.37 17.12 19.30
N GLY A 136 20.23 17.05 20.31
CA GLY A 136 19.97 17.56 21.65
C GLY A 136 20.28 16.53 22.74
N GLU A 137 20.13 16.95 23.99
CA GLU A 137 20.20 16.08 25.15
C GLU A 137 18.95 15.19 25.22
N PRO A 138 19.06 13.92 25.68
CA PRO A 138 17.91 13.06 25.91
C PRO A 138 17.03 13.58 27.04
N ASP A 139 15.71 13.55 26.84
CA ASP A 139 14.74 13.79 27.89
C ASP A 139 14.70 12.59 28.86
N ASP A 140 14.36 12.83 30.14
CA ASP A 140 14.18 11.75 31.12
C ASP A 140 12.83 11.04 30.91
N LEU A 141 12.83 9.99 30.10
CA LEU A 141 11.60 9.29 29.71
C LEU A 141 10.95 8.53 30.87
N LYS A 142 11.62 8.38 32.02
CA LYS A 142 11.07 7.72 33.22
C LYS A 142 9.94 8.52 33.86
N LEU A 143 9.78 9.79 33.48
CA LEU A 143 8.64 10.62 33.88
C LEU A 143 7.30 10.11 33.31
N ILE A 144 7.34 9.18 32.35
CA ILE A 144 6.17 8.49 31.81
C ILE A 144 5.90 7.21 32.60
N ALA A 145 4.64 7.03 33.02
CA ALA A 145 4.21 5.84 33.74
C ALA A 145 4.50 4.55 32.94
N GLY A 146 5.10 3.56 33.59
CA GLY A 146 5.45 2.29 32.95
C GLY A 146 6.80 2.31 32.19
N VAL A 147 7.48 3.45 32.05
CA VAL A 147 8.86 3.47 31.54
C VAL A 147 9.84 3.21 32.67
N THR A 148 10.35 1.98 32.76
CA THR A 148 11.42 1.61 33.69
C THR A 148 12.80 1.95 33.13
N ASP A 149 13.84 1.95 33.99
CA ASP A 149 15.25 2.14 33.58
C ASP A 149 15.68 1.22 32.41
N GLU A 150 15.14 0.00 32.37
CA GLU A 150 15.43 -0.95 31.31
C GLU A 150 14.72 -0.60 30.00
N ARG A 151 13.47 -0.12 30.09
CA ARG A 151 12.68 0.31 28.92
C ARG A 151 13.26 1.58 28.32
N GLU A 152 13.65 2.55 29.14
CA GLU A 152 14.31 3.78 28.68
C GLU A 152 15.61 3.49 27.93
N LYS A 153 16.47 2.59 28.45
CA LYS A 153 17.72 2.20 27.76
C LYS A 153 17.44 1.64 26.37
N LYS A 154 16.37 0.84 26.21
CA LYS A 154 15.99 0.27 24.91
C LYS A 154 15.40 1.33 23.98
N LEU A 155 14.56 2.24 24.48
CA LEU A 155 14.05 3.39 23.71
C LEU A 155 15.20 4.26 23.18
N ASN A 156 16.18 4.55 24.03
CA ASN A 156 17.38 5.31 23.68
C ASN A 156 18.26 4.60 22.63
N GLN A 157 18.29 3.26 22.63
CA GLN A 157 18.95 2.46 21.59
C GLN A 157 18.20 2.50 20.26
N LEU A 158 16.87 2.51 20.31
CA LEU A 158 15.99 2.62 19.14
C LEU A 158 15.97 4.05 18.53
N GLY A 159 16.57 5.02 19.21
CA GLY A 159 16.66 6.41 18.77
C GLY A 159 15.49 7.29 19.22
N LEU A 160 14.64 6.78 20.13
CA LEU A 160 13.62 7.53 20.85
C LEU A 160 14.24 8.08 22.13
N ILE A 161 14.60 9.37 22.09
CA ILE A 161 15.31 10.05 23.18
C ILE A 161 14.58 11.30 23.67
N LYS A 162 13.47 11.70 23.04
CA LYS A 162 12.70 12.91 23.40
C LYS A 162 11.21 12.65 23.53
N PHE A 163 10.53 13.43 24.37
CA PHE A 163 9.07 13.41 24.51
C PHE A 163 8.35 13.75 23.20
N GLU A 164 8.92 14.64 22.38
CA GLU A 164 8.38 15.01 21.06
C GLU A 164 8.21 13.79 20.14
N GLN A 165 9.13 12.83 20.21
CA GLN A 165 9.06 11.64 19.36
C GLN A 165 7.95 10.69 19.82
N ILE A 166 7.76 10.55 21.14
CA ILE A 166 6.72 9.70 21.71
C ILE A 166 5.33 10.31 21.48
N ALA A 167 5.21 11.63 21.62
CA ALA A 167 3.97 12.36 21.37
C ALA A 167 3.49 12.28 19.91
N ASN A 168 4.40 12.06 18.96
CA ASN A 168 4.11 12.02 17.53
C ASN A 168 4.17 10.60 16.95
N LEU A 169 4.11 9.54 17.77
CA LEU A 169 4.06 8.17 17.29
C LEU A 169 2.75 7.91 16.51
N SER A 170 2.88 7.30 15.35
CA SER A 170 1.73 6.78 14.59
C SER A 170 1.25 5.43 15.11
N ASP A 171 0.00 5.06 14.84
CA ASP A 171 -0.57 3.75 15.22
C ASP A 171 0.29 2.56 14.75
N ASP A 172 0.87 2.67 13.54
CA ASP A 172 1.76 1.65 12.96
C ASP A 172 3.09 1.56 13.77
N GLU A 173 3.59 2.68 14.31
CA GLU A 173 4.82 2.76 15.13
C GLU A 173 4.61 2.29 16.57
N ILE A 174 3.44 2.61 17.16
CA ILE A 174 3.04 2.14 18.49
C ILE A 174 2.97 0.61 18.49
N ALA A 175 2.27 0.04 17.50
CA ALA A 175 2.16 -1.42 17.37
C ALA A 175 3.53 -2.09 17.22
N TRP A 176 4.43 -1.49 16.42
CA TRP A 176 5.79 -2.00 16.26
C TRP A 176 6.59 -1.94 17.56
N LEU A 177 6.53 -0.81 18.28
CA LEU A 177 7.27 -0.61 19.53
C LEU A 177 6.76 -1.55 20.64
N ASP A 178 5.45 -1.79 20.66
CA ASP A 178 4.82 -2.71 21.61
C ASP A 178 5.31 -4.15 21.44
N GLU A 179 5.44 -4.60 20.19
CA GLU A 179 5.98 -5.92 19.85
C GLU A 179 7.49 -6.00 20.15
N GLU A 180 8.28 -5.03 19.68
CA GLU A 180 9.74 -5.00 19.81
C GLU A 180 10.20 -4.96 21.28
N LEU A 181 9.51 -4.19 22.11
CA LEU A 181 9.83 -4.05 23.54
C LEU A 181 9.01 -5.01 24.42
N SER A 182 8.14 -5.84 23.82
CA SER A 182 7.24 -6.76 24.53
C SER A 182 6.42 -6.06 25.62
N LEU A 183 5.83 -4.91 25.26
CA LEU A 183 5.11 -4.02 26.19
C LEU A 183 3.66 -4.44 26.42
N ASN A 184 3.09 -5.29 25.56
CA ASN A 184 1.76 -5.89 25.73
C ASN A 184 0.64 -4.85 25.93
N GLY A 185 0.64 -3.81 25.09
CA GLY A 185 -0.27 -2.69 25.10
C GLY A 185 0.06 -1.57 26.09
N ALA A 186 1.21 -1.61 26.79
CA ALA A 186 1.50 -0.63 27.84
C ALA A 186 1.57 0.82 27.33
N ILE A 187 1.97 1.05 26.07
CA ILE A 187 2.04 2.40 25.48
C ILE A 187 0.66 3.07 25.46
N GLU A 188 -0.38 2.30 25.12
CA GLU A 188 -1.76 2.77 25.07
C GLU A 188 -2.41 2.75 26.45
N HIS A 189 -2.20 1.68 27.23
CA HIS A 189 -2.79 1.54 28.57
C HIS A 189 -2.26 2.60 29.55
N ASP A 190 -0.96 2.90 29.49
CA ASP A 190 -0.31 3.87 30.37
C ASP A 190 -0.23 5.28 29.73
N ASP A 191 -0.96 5.50 28.62
CA ASP A 191 -1.14 6.80 27.95
C ASP A 191 0.16 7.59 27.66
N TRP A 192 1.18 6.90 27.13
CA TRP A 192 2.52 7.49 26.92
C TRP A 192 2.50 8.72 26.02
N VAL A 193 1.65 8.73 24.99
CA VAL A 193 1.51 9.83 24.04
C VAL A 193 0.97 11.08 24.74
N ALA A 194 -0.11 10.95 25.50
CA ALA A 194 -0.72 12.06 26.21
C ALA A 194 0.23 12.63 27.28
N LYS A 195 0.90 11.75 28.03
CA LYS A 195 1.85 12.18 29.07
C LYS A 195 3.06 12.91 28.48
N SER A 196 3.54 12.50 27.31
CA SER A 196 4.64 13.16 26.62
C SER A 196 4.27 14.58 26.15
N VAL A 197 3.02 14.80 25.73
CA VAL A 197 2.52 16.15 25.38
C VAL A 197 2.49 17.07 26.61
N GLU A 198 2.05 16.55 27.76
CA GLU A 198 2.01 17.29 29.02
C GLU A 198 3.42 17.71 29.47
N LEU A 199 4.38 16.78 29.47
CA LEU A 199 5.76 17.05 29.87
C LEU A 199 6.48 18.03 28.93
N MET A 200 6.15 18.04 27.63
CA MET A 200 6.63 19.08 26.71
C MET A 200 6.06 20.47 27.02
N ALA A 201 4.80 20.54 27.45
CA ALA A 201 4.18 21.82 27.82
C ALA A 201 4.78 22.39 29.11
N GLU A 202 5.13 21.54 30.08
CA GLU A 202 5.78 21.95 31.34
C GLU A 202 7.21 22.47 31.09
N THR A 203 8.01 21.75 30.31
CA THR A 203 9.39 22.14 29.99
C THR A 203 9.49 23.45 29.19
N THR A 204 8.52 23.72 28.31
CA THR A 204 8.46 24.98 27.55
C THR A 204 7.92 26.16 28.37
N ALA A 205 7.15 25.90 29.43
CA ALA A 205 6.65 26.94 30.33
C ALA A 205 7.76 27.49 31.26
N ASP A 206 8.72 26.65 31.66
CA ASP A 206 9.87 27.06 32.48
C ASP A 206 10.95 27.85 31.69
N GLU A 207 10.94 27.80 30.35
CA GLU A 207 11.88 28.56 29.48
C GLU A 207 11.36 29.95 29.05
N VAL A 208 10.17 30.32 29.51
CA VAL A 208 9.64 31.69 29.76
C VAL A 208 10.63 32.74 30.30
N PRO A 209 11.44 33.53 29.54
CA PRO A 209 12.21 34.59 30.19
C PRO A 209 11.22 35.61 30.72
N ALA A 210 11.21 35.83 32.03
CA ALA A 210 10.49 36.95 32.62
C ALA A 210 11.04 38.24 31.98
N GLU A 211 10.28 38.84 31.06
CA GLU A 211 10.55 40.19 30.62
C GLU A 211 10.50 41.10 31.86
N GLU A 212 11.59 41.83 32.08
CA GLU A 212 11.78 42.72 33.23
C GLU A 212 10.61 43.70 33.34
N GLU A 213 9.94 43.69 34.50
CA GLU A 213 9.05 44.75 34.94
C GLU A 213 9.88 46.03 35.16
N GLU A 214 9.92 46.93 34.17
CA GLU A 214 10.17 48.35 34.43
C GLU A 214 8.83 49.05 34.69
N GLU A 215 8.46 49.14 35.96
CA GLU A 215 7.56 50.19 36.42
C GLU A 215 8.31 51.53 36.39
N ALA A 216 8.02 52.35 35.38
CA ALA A 216 8.26 53.79 35.43
C ALA A 216 6.93 54.53 35.44
N GLU A 217 6.62 55.00 36.65
CA GLU A 217 5.56 55.88 37.10
C GLU A 217 5.35 57.14 36.23
N GLY A 218 4.07 57.51 36.04
CA GLY A 218 3.64 58.92 36.01
C GLY A 218 3.34 59.57 34.66
N ALA A 219 2.05 59.69 34.33
CA ALA A 219 1.33 60.97 34.15
C ALA A 219 0.07 60.81 33.27
N GLU A 220 -1.07 60.94 33.92
CA GLU A 220 -2.37 61.20 33.30
C GLU A 220 -2.34 62.54 32.52
N THR A 221 -3.03 62.63 31.39
CA THR A 221 -4.28 63.43 31.27
C THR A 221 -4.82 63.46 29.83
N GLU A 222 -6.13 63.19 29.77
CA GLU A 222 -7.15 63.79 28.90
C GLU A 222 -7.14 63.55 27.38
N GLY A 223 -8.20 62.87 26.94
CA GLY A 223 -8.53 62.72 25.52
C GLY A 223 -9.42 63.82 24.95
N LYS A 224 -9.59 63.77 23.62
CA LYS A 224 -10.89 64.00 22.95
C LYS A 224 -10.85 63.64 21.46
N ALA A 225 -11.97 63.06 21.03
CA ALA A 225 -12.60 63.18 19.70
C ALA A 225 -12.22 62.23 18.53
N LYS A 226 -13.14 61.28 18.28
CA LYS A 226 -13.66 60.71 16.99
C LYS A 226 -13.82 61.76 15.85
N PRO A 227 -14.30 61.43 14.62
CA PRO A 227 -14.39 60.15 13.85
C PRO A 227 -14.05 60.30 12.33
N LYS A 228 -14.04 59.20 11.53
CA LYS A 228 -14.88 59.00 10.30
C LYS A 228 -14.48 57.80 9.41
N ALA A 229 -15.33 56.78 9.46
CA ALA A 229 -15.99 56.01 8.39
C ALA A 229 -15.44 55.84 6.94
N LYS A 230 -15.52 54.56 6.52
CA LYS A 230 -16.02 53.99 5.23
C LYS A 230 -15.15 54.05 3.97
N ALA A 231 -14.89 52.88 3.35
CA ALA A 231 -15.73 52.38 2.24
C ALA A 231 -15.36 50.96 1.78
N GLU A 232 -16.42 50.25 1.42
CA GLU A 232 -16.61 48.88 0.93
C GLU A 232 -16.62 48.84 -0.61
N LYS A 233 -16.15 47.77 -1.29
CA LYS A 233 -16.86 47.19 -2.46
C LYS A 233 -16.34 45.83 -2.97
N ALA A 234 -17.17 44.80 -2.72
CA ALA A 234 -17.76 43.75 -3.57
C ALA A 234 -16.98 42.94 -4.67
N PRO A 235 -17.38 41.66 -4.89
CA PRO A 235 -16.84 40.73 -5.90
C PRO A 235 -17.59 40.75 -7.25
N LYS A 236 -17.07 40.09 -8.29
CA LYS A 236 -17.75 39.88 -9.58
C LYS A 236 -17.85 38.40 -9.97
N ALA A 237 -19.01 38.02 -10.49
CA ALA A 237 -19.33 36.71 -11.06
C ALA A 237 -19.96 36.82 -12.45
N LYS A 238 -19.80 35.72 -13.21
CA LYS A 238 -20.58 35.18 -14.35
C LYS A 238 -20.42 35.76 -15.77
N GLY A 239 -20.27 34.82 -16.72
CA GLY A 239 -20.60 34.98 -18.14
C GLY A 239 -20.38 33.69 -18.93
N GLY A 240 -21.44 32.90 -19.15
CA GLY A 240 -21.44 31.76 -20.08
C GLY A 240 -21.74 32.18 -21.52
N LYS A 241 -21.36 31.34 -22.49
CA LYS A 241 -21.87 31.39 -23.88
C LYS A 241 -22.04 29.98 -24.44
N ALA A 242 -23.18 29.76 -25.08
CA ALA A 242 -23.54 28.56 -25.84
C ALA A 242 -23.44 28.83 -27.37
N LYS A 243 -22.97 27.80 -28.10
CA LYS A 243 -23.23 27.33 -29.50
C LYS A 243 -23.37 28.31 -30.69
N PRO A 244 -22.93 27.89 -31.90
CA PRO A 244 -23.92 27.33 -32.84
C PRO A 244 -23.46 26.13 -33.70
N ALA A 245 -24.45 25.51 -34.34
CA ALA A 245 -24.39 24.37 -35.24
C ALA A 245 -23.84 24.72 -36.65
N LYS A 246 -23.27 23.73 -37.35
CA LYS A 246 -23.11 23.74 -38.82
C LYS A 246 -23.78 22.50 -39.44
N LYS A 247 -24.64 22.78 -40.43
CA LYS A 247 -25.35 21.86 -41.32
C LYS A 247 -24.42 21.26 -42.39
N SER A 248 -24.78 20.05 -42.80
CA SER A 248 -24.64 19.37 -44.11
C SER A 248 -24.05 20.12 -45.32
N LYS A 249 -23.22 19.44 -46.11
CA LYS A 249 -23.30 19.49 -47.58
C LYS A 249 -22.81 18.18 -48.23
N LYS A 250 -23.61 17.72 -49.19
CA LYS A 250 -23.38 16.69 -50.20
C LYS A 250 -22.04 16.84 -50.93
N GLY A 251 -21.50 15.71 -51.37
CA GLY A 251 -20.45 15.54 -52.37
C GLY A 251 -20.27 14.06 -52.59
#